data_AF-A0A2H5WXI8-F1
#
_entry.id   AF-A0A2H5WXI8-F1
#
_cell.length_a   1.000
_cell.length_b   1.000
_cell.length_c   1.000
_cell.angle_alpha   90.00
_cell.angle_beta   90.00
_cell.angle_gamma   90.00
#
_symmetry.space_group_name_H-M   'P 1'
#
loop_
_entity.id
_entity.type
_entity.pdbx_description
1 polymer ?
#
loop_
_entity_poly.entity_id
_entity_poly.type
_entity_poly.pdbx_seq_one_letter_code
_entity_poly.pdbx_strand_id
1 'polypeptide(L)'
;MRTCPHCGAELDPNASETTECPVCRNPVRPPNPHAKRLYLTMAVTAMLYFILLFNLLFAENARWLIGVFALAFLSGIYLLYVMYHYFRWGV
;
A
#
# COMPACT_ATOMS: atom_id res chain seq x y z
N MET A 1 20.56 5.98 -15.59
CA MET A 1 20.17 7.40 -15.44
C MET A 1 18.87 7.43 -14.66
N ARG A 2 18.80 8.16 -13.53
CA ARG A 2 17.55 8.32 -12.76
C ARG A 2 16.73 9.42 -13.45
N THR A 3 15.47 9.16 -13.76
CA THR A 3 14.54 10.16 -14.31
C THR A 3 13.46 10.47 -13.29
N CYS A 4 12.95 11.70 -13.31
CA CYS A 4 11.89 12.12 -12.40
C CYS A 4 10.58 11.44 -12.82
N PRO A 5 9.86 10.74 -11.94
CA PRO A 5 8.61 10.08 -12.30
C PRO A 5 7.48 11.08 -12.64
N HIS A 6 7.55 12.31 -12.10
CA HIS A 6 6.52 13.33 -12.31
C HIS A 6 6.70 14.15 -13.58
N CYS A 7 7.93 14.48 -13.98
CA CYS A 7 8.20 15.39 -15.10
C CYS A 7 9.14 14.83 -16.18
N GLY A 8 9.69 13.62 -16.00
CA GLY A 8 10.58 12.97 -16.95
C GLY A 8 11.98 13.59 -17.06
N ALA A 9 12.29 14.63 -16.28
CA ALA A 9 13.62 15.26 -16.29
C ALA A 9 14.71 14.29 -15.83
N GLU A 10 15.90 14.40 -16.41
CA GLU A 10 17.09 13.66 -15.98
C GLU A 10 17.57 14.18 -14.62
N LEU A 11 17.70 13.28 -13.64
CA LEU A 11 18.33 13.58 -12.35
C LEU A 11 19.80 13.19 -12.40
N ASP A 12 20.61 13.98 -11.69
CA ASP A 12 22.02 13.67 -11.44
C ASP A 12 22.13 12.28 -10.79
N PRO A 13 22.94 11.36 -11.34
CA PRO A 13 23.12 10.02 -10.79
C PRO A 13 23.68 10.00 -9.35
N ASN A 14 24.32 11.08 -8.90
CA ASN A 14 24.86 11.24 -7.54
C ASN A 14 23.95 12.05 -6.60
N ALA A 15 22.76 12.48 -7.04
CA ALA A 15 21.82 13.20 -6.17
C ALA A 15 21.35 12.31 -5.01
N SER A 16 21.28 12.90 -3.80
CA SER A 16 20.85 12.19 -2.59
C SER A 16 19.43 11.61 -2.76
N GLU A 17 19.14 10.50 -2.09
CA GLU A 17 17.89 9.74 -2.28
C GLU A 17 16.61 10.45 -1.82
N THR A 18 16.72 11.67 -1.30
CA THR A 18 15.61 12.54 -0.89
C THR A 18 15.60 13.88 -1.62
N THR A 19 16.32 13.98 -2.75
CA THR A 19 16.47 15.24 -3.48
C THR A 19 15.17 15.58 -4.23
N GLU A 20 14.71 16.83 -4.09
CA GLU A 20 13.64 17.39 -4.91
C GLU A 20 14.09 17.50 -6.36
N CYS A 21 13.19 17.20 -7.30
CA CYS A 21 13.51 17.37 -8.71
C CYS A 21 13.81 18.85 -9.02
N PRO A 22 14.93 19.20 -9.67
CA PRO A 22 15.27 20.60 -9.94
C PRO A 22 14.28 21.31 -10.88
N VAL A 23 13.49 20.54 -11.65
CA VAL A 23 12.54 21.08 -12.64
C VAL A 23 11.15 21.26 -12.03
N CYS A 24 10.58 20.21 -11.43
CA CYS A 24 9.21 20.26 -10.89
C CYS A 24 9.15 20.49 -9.38
N ARG A 25 10.30 20.57 -8.69
CA ARG A 25 10.43 20.67 -7.22
C ARG A 25 9.70 19.59 -6.43
N ASN A 26 9.24 18.53 -7.09
CA ASN A 26 8.58 17.43 -6.41
C ASN A 26 9.63 16.52 -5.75
N PRO A 27 9.41 16.05 -4.51
CA PRO A 27 10.33 15.16 -3.83
C PRO A 27 10.40 13.81 -4.58
N VAL A 28 11.58 13.46 -5.10
CA VAL A 28 11.78 12.18 -5.79
C VAL A 28 12.17 11.15 -4.74
N ARG A 29 11.20 10.37 -4.27
CA ARG A 29 11.46 9.27 -3.34
C ARG A 29 11.80 8.01 -4.14
N PRO A 30 12.90 7.30 -3.82
CA PRO A 30 13.17 6.02 -4.47
C PRO A 30 12.01 5.06 -4.21
N PRO A 31 11.63 4.24 -5.21
CA PRO A 31 10.64 3.19 -4.99
C PRO A 31 11.18 2.25 -3.91
N ASN A 32 10.54 2.26 -2.73
CA ASN A 32 10.98 1.40 -1.63
C ASN A 32 10.78 -0.08 -2.06
N PRO A 33 11.84 -0.88 -2.22
CA PRO A 33 11.71 -2.27 -2.67
C PRO A 33 10.89 -3.11 -1.69
N HIS A 34 10.84 -2.73 -0.41
CA HIS A 34 10.02 -3.39 0.60
C HIS A 34 8.54 -3.00 0.53
N ALA A 35 8.19 -1.86 -0.09
CA ALA A 35 6.80 -1.43 -0.21
C ALA A 35 5.96 -2.40 -1.06
N LYS A 36 6.52 -2.92 -2.16
CA LYS A 36 5.83 -3.90 -3.02
C LYS A 36 5.57 -5.20 -2.27
N ARG A 37 6.54 -5.64 -1.45
CA ARG A 37 6.41 -6.83 -0.60
C ARG A 37 5.36 -6.62 0.49
N LEU A 38 5.36 -5.45 1.12
CA LEU A 38 4.39 -5.06 2.15
C LEU A 38 2.96 -5.03 1.58
N TYR A 39 2.77 -4.43 0.41
CA TYR A 39 1.48 -4.40 -0.29
C TYR A 39 0.98 -5.80 -0.61
N LEU A 40 1.85 -6.67 -1.14
CA LEU A 40 1.52 -8.07 -1.42
C LEU A 40 1.11 -8.81 -0.14
N THR A 41 1.87 -8.68 0.94
CA THR A 41 1.53 -9.33 2.22
C THR A 41 0.20 -8.85 2.76
N MET A 42 -0.08 -7.54 2.70
CA MET A 42 -1.36 -7.01 3.15
C MET A 42 -2.53 -7.48 2.30
N ALA A 43 -2.36 -7.58 0.97
CA ALA A 43 -3.38 -8.10 0.08
C ALA A 43 -3.71 -9.57 0.40
N VAL A 44 -2.68 -10.39 0.66
CA VAL A 44 -2.86 -11.78 1.10
C VAL A 44 -3.56 -11.85 2.45
N THR A 45 -3.15 -11.04 3.43
CA THR A 45 -3.80 -11.00 4.75
C THR A 45 -5.27 -10.61 4.66
N ALA A 46 -5.60 -9.59 3.87
CA ALA A 46 -6.99 -9.19 3.63
C ALA A 46 -7.79 -10.33 2.98
N MET A 47 -7.23 -11.02 1.98
CA MET A 47 -7.88 -12.17 1.34
C MET A 47 -8.15 -13.31 2.34
N LEU A 48 -7.18 -13.64 3.21
CA LEU A 48 -7.35 -14.66 4.25
C LEU A 48 -8.44 -14.27 5.24
N TYR A 49 -8.50 -13.00 5.67
CA TYR A 49 -9.59 -12.53 6.52
C TYR A 49 -10.95 -12.60 5.83
N PHE A 50 -11.03 -12.30 4.53
CA PHE A 50 -12.27 -12.46 3.77
C PHE A 50 -12.75 -13.90 3.74
N ILE A 51 -11.87 -14.86 3.45
CA ILE A 51 -12.19 -16.30 3.42
C ILE A 51 -12.66 -16.77 4.80
N LEU A 52 -12.00 -16.30 5.86
CA LEU A 52 -12.35 -16.65 7.22
C LEU A 52 -13.72 -16.07 7.63
N LEU A 53 -13.99 -14.81 7.28
CA LEU A 53 -15.27 -14.16 7.49
C LEU A 53 -16.40 -14.92 6.78
N PHE A 54 -16.15 -15.34 5.53
CA PHE A 54 -17.10 -16.11 4.73
C PHE A 54 -17.39 -17.48 5.34
N ASN A 55 -16.38 -18.17 5.91
CA ASN A 55 -16.58 -19.42 6.64
C ASN A 55 -17.39 -19.20 7.94
N LEU A 56 -17.11 -18.12 8.67
CA LEU A 56 -17.80 -17.78 9.91
C LEU A 56 -19.28 -17.44 9.70
N LEU A 57 -19.66 -16.93 8.53
CA LEU A 57 -21.06 -16.65 8.15
C LEU A 57 -21.95 -17.90 8.18
N PHE A 58 -21.38 -19.09 7.98
CA PHE A 58 -22.10 -20.37 8.07
C PHE A 58 -22.02 -21.00 9.48
N ALA A 59 -21.29 -20.38 10.42
CA ALA A 59 -21.20 -20.85 11.79
C ALA A 59 -22.28 -20.18 12.65
N GLU A 60 -23.31 -20.95 13.02
CA GLU A 60 -24.50 -20.44 13.73
C GLU A 60 -24.19 -19.82 15.10
N ASN A 61 -23.06 -20.17 15.72
CA ASN A 61 -22.67 -19.71 17.06
C ASN A 61 -21.62 -18.58 17.06
N ALA A 62 -21.32 -17.98 15.90
CA ALA A 62 -20.14 -17.12 15.75
C ALA A 62 -20.43 -15.64 15.46
N ARG A 63 -21.65 -15.12 15.73
CA ARG A 63 -22.04 -13.73 15.39
C ARG A 63 -21.08 -12.66 15.90
N TRP A 64 -20.53 -12.82 17.11
CA TRP A 64 -19.57 -11.87 17.67
C TRP A 64 -18.19 -11.94 16.96
N LEU A 65 -17.75 -13.15 16.58
CA LEU A 65 -16.54 -13.37 15.80
C LEU A 65 -16.67 -12.76 14.41
N ILE A 66 -17.83 -12.90 13.76
CA ILE A 66 -18.12 -12.24 12.47
C ILE A 66 -17.91 -10.72 12.60
N GLY A 67 -18.41 -10.09 13.66
CA GLY A 67 -18.23 -8.65 13.90
C GLY A 67 -16.77 -8.25 14.07
N VAL A 68 -16.01 -8.98 14.89
CA VAL A 68 -14.57 -8.71 15.11
C VAL A 68 -13.76 -8.89 13.82
N PHE A 69 -14.03 -9.96 13.07
CA PHE A 69 -13.36 -10.22 11.80
C PHE A 69 -13.77 -9.22 10.71
N ALA A 70 -15.01 -8.75 10.70
CA ALA A 70 -15.45 -7.71 9.76
C ALA A 70 -14.70 -6.41 10.00
N LEU A 71 -14.55 -5.99 11.27
CA LEU A 71 -13.75 -4.83 11.65
C LEU A 71 -12.27 -4.99 11.27
N ALA A 72 -11.68 -6.15 11.55
CA ALA A 72 -10.30 -6.44 11.17
C ALA A 72 -10.11 -6.38 9.64
N PHE A 73 -11.03 -6.99 8.88
CA PHE A 73 -11.01 -6.97 7.42
C PHE A 73 -11.15 -5.56 6.85
N LEU A 74 -12.11 -4.77 7.34
CA LEU A 74 -12.28 -3.37 6.93
C LEU A 74 -11.05 -2.53 7.24
N SER A 75 -10.41 -2.75 8.40
CA SER A 75 -9.17 -2.07 8.75
C SER A 75 -8.03 -2.42 7.79
N GLY A 76 -7.93 -3.69 7.37
CA GLY A 76 -6.96 -4.16 6.38
C GLY A 76 -7.19 -3.57 5.00
N ILE A 77 -8.45 -3.50 4.55
CA ILE A 77 -8.81 -2.82 3.29
C ILE A 77 -8.45 -1.33 3.36
N TYR A 78 -8.75 -0.66 4.46
CA TYR A 78 -8.43 0.75 4.63
C TYR A 78 -6.92 1.01 4.53
N LEU A 79 -6.10 0.16 5.18
CA LEU A 79 -4.64 0.21 5.06
C LEU A 79 -4.16 0.01 3.62
N LEU A 80 -4.73 -0.95 2.89
CA LEU A 80 -4.44 -1.15 1.47
C LEU A 80 -4.80 0.08 0.63
N TYR A 81 -5.96 0.69 0.89
CA TYR A 81 -6.41 1.90 0.21
C TYR A 81 -5.46 3.08 0.46
N VAL A 82 -5.09 3.33 1.72
CA VAL A 82 -4.16 4.41 2.08
C VAL A 82 -2.78 4.17 1.48
N MET A 83 -2.26 2.94 1.54
CA MET A 83 -0.99 2.60 0.89
C MET A 83 -1.05 2.78 -0.61
N TYR A 84 -2.12 2.31 -1.27
CA TYR A 84 -2.30 2.48 -2.71
C TYR A 84 -2.31 3.96 -3.09
N HIS A 85 -3.04 4.79 -2.36
CA HIS A 85 -3.07 6.23 -2.57
C HIS A 85 -1.70 6.88 -2.34
N TYR A 86 -1.00 6.50 -1.26
CA TYR A 86 0.34 6.98 -0.95
C TYR A 86 1.34 6.66 -2.06
N PHE A 87 1.34 5.43 -2.59
CA PHE A 87 2.22 5.06 -3.70
C PHE A 87 1.79 5.65 -5.03
N ARG A 88 0.49 5.82 -5.28
CA ARG A 88 -0.01 6.39 -6.54
C ARG A 88 0.22 7.91 -6.64
N TRP A 89 0.21 8.62 -5.53
CA TRP A 89 0.46 10.07 -5.48
C TRP A 89 1.93 10.42 -5.22
N GLY A 90 2.75 9.44 -4.79
CA GLY A 90 4.21 9.55 -4.65
C GLY A 90 5.00 9.14 -5.90
N VAL A 91 4.32 8.91 -7.04
CA VAL A 91 4.87 8.66 -8.39
C VAL A 91 4.34 9.75 -9.32
#